data_AF-A0A0E3BB53-F1
#
_entry.id   AF-A0A0E3BB53-F1
#
_cell.length_a   1.000
_cell.length_b   1.000
_cell.length_c   1.000
_cell.angle_alpha   90.00
_cell.angle_beta   90.00
_cell.angle_gamma   90.00
#
_symmetry.space_group_name_H-M   'P 1'
#
loop_
_entity.id
_entity.type
_entity.pdbx_description
1 polymer ?
#
loop_
_entity_poly.entity_id
_entity_poly.type
_entity_poly.pdbx_seq_one_letter_code
_entity_poly.pdbx_strand_id
1 'polypeptide(L)' 'MLDGHPDIITTMLARHSFGNWGDLCDDDKQTNDMALQHGGRIFSVYIELDTKFYVITEADRSSTCILLPSEY' A
#
# COMPACT_ATOMS: atom_id res chain seq x y z
N MET A 1 15.99 3.57 7.45
CA MET A 1 15.46 2.19 7.61
C MET A 1 14.25 2.28 8.54
N LEU A 2 13.14 1.62 8.21
CA LEU A 2 11.87 1.76 8.95
C LEU A 2 11.93 1.29 10.42
N ASP A 3 13.00 0.58 10.80
CA ASP A 3 13.21 0.00 12.15
C ASP A 3 13.19 1.02 13.30
N GLY A 4 13.36 2.31 13.02
CA GLY A 4 13.23 3.39 14.00
C GLY A 4 11.88 4.10 14.03
N HIS A 5 10.93 3.71 13.17
CA HIS A 5 9.69 4.44 12.90
C HIS A 5 8.46 3.52 12.81
N PRO A 6 8.11 2.79 13.89
CA PRO A 6 6.95 1.89 13.89
C PRO A 6 5.63 2.60 13.57
N ASP A 7 5.50 3.87 13.98
CA ASP A 7 4.30 4.67 13.71
C ASP A 7 4.07 4.90 12.21
N ILE A 8 5.15 5.01 11.42
CA ILE A 8 5.07 5.16 9.96
C ILE A 8 4.53 3.86 9.35
N ILE A 9 5.03 2.71 9.79
CA ILE A 9 4.55 1.40 9.36
C ILE A 9 3.05 1.25 9.66
N THR A 10 2.65 1.51 10.91
CA THR A 10 1.24 1.39 11.33
C THR A 10 0.36 2.38 10.57
N THR A 11 0.83 3.60 10.32
CA THR A 11 0.09 4.62 9.56
C THR A 11 -0.14 4.18 8.11
N MET A 12 0.89 3.66 7.43
CA MET A 12 0.76 3.17 6.05
C MET A 12 -0.22 1.99 5.97
N LEU A 13 -0.14 1.03 6.90
CA LEU A 13 -1.07 -0.09 6.95
C LEU A 13 -2.51 0.34 7.24
N ALA A 14 -2.70 1.28 8.18
CA ALA A 14 -4.02 1.82 8.48
C ALA A 14 -4.62 2.52 7.26
N ARG A 15 -3.85 3.41 6.62
CA ARG A 15 -4.28 4.10 5.38
C ARG A 15 -4.68 3.11 4.30
N HIS A 16 -3.87 2.07 4.08
CA HIS A 16 -4.16 1.02 3.10
C HIS A 16 -5.47 0.29 3.44
N SER A 17 -5.65 -0.11 4.71
CA SER A 17 -6.87 -0.78 5.15
C SER A 17 -8.14 0.08 5.05
N PHE A 18 -8.01 1.41 5.08
CA PHE A 18 -9.14 2.34 4.95
C PHE A 18 -9.41 2.78 3.50
N GLY A 19 -8.72 2.23 2.52
CA GLY A 19 -8.89 2.63 1.12
C GLY A 19 -8.20 3.94 0.75
N ASN A 20 -7.31 4.45 1.60
CA ASN A 20 -6.47 5.59 1.26
C ASN A 20 -5.25 5.08 0.48
N TRP A 21 -5.40 5.00 -0.85
CA TRP A 21 -4.38 4.42 -1.73
C TRP A 21 -3.12 5.27 -1.92
N GLY A 22 -3.12 6.49 -1.37
CA GLY A 22 -1.97 7.40 -1.40
C GLY A 22 -1.70 8.00 -2.78
N ASP A 23 -0.42 8.04 -3.16
CA ASP A 23 0.11 8.65 -4.37
C ASP A 23 -0.10 7.75 -5.62
N LEU A 24 -1.37 7.50 -5.92
CA LEU A 24 -1.83 6.81 -7.13
C LEU A 24 -2.71 7.74 -7.98
N CYS A 25 -2.71 7.52 -9.29
CA CYS A 25 -3.68 8.14 -10.18
C CYS A 25 -5.08 7.54 -9.94
N ASP A 26 -6.11 8.20 -10.46
CA ASP A 26 -7.50 7.81 -10.21
C ASP A 26 -7.84 6.43 -10.82
N ASP A 27 -7.23 6.07 -11.96
CA ASP A 27 -7.42 4.75 -12.60
C ASP A 27 -6.86 3.61 -11.73
N ASP A 28 -5.69 3.80 -11.12
CA ASP A 28 -5.07 2.81 -10.22
C ASP A 28 -5.88 2.68 -8.92
N LYS A 29 -6.40 3.80 -8.40
CA LYS A 29 -7.31 3.81 -7.25
C LYS A 29 -8.58 3.02 -7.56
N GLN A 30 -9.17 3.25 -8.73
CA GLN A 30 -10.35 2.52 -9.16
C GLN A 30 -10.07 1.03 -9.37
N THR A 31 -8.86 0.68 -9.83
CA THR A 31 -8.42 -0.72 -9.93
C THR A 31 -8.38 -1.39 -8.55
N ASN A 32 -7.89 -0.71 -7.52
CA ASN A 32 -7.96 -1.21 -6.14
C ASN A 32 -9.40 -1.41 -5.66
N ASP A 33 -10.28 -0.45 -5.93
CA ASP A 33 -11.69 -0.51 -5.52
C ASP A 33 -12.43 -1.67 -6.20
N MET A 34 -12.10 -1.94 -7.46
CA MET A 34 -12.59 -3.12 -8.19
C MET A 34 -12.01 -4.41 -7.61
N ALA A 35 -10.72 -4.40 -7.24
CA ALA A 35 -10.07 -5.56 -6.63
C ALA A 35 -10.64 -5.91 -5.24
N LEU A 36 -11.17 -4.93 -4.50
CA LEU A 36 -11.91 -5.17 -3.26
C LEU A 36 -13.19 -5.98 -3.49
N GLN A 37 -13.88 -5.77 -4.61
CA GLN A 37 -15.17 -6.41 -4.92
C GLN A 37 -15.03 -7.72 -5.69
N HIS A 38 -14.06 -7.78 -6.60
CA HIS A 38 -13.91 -8.86 -7.56
C HIS A 38 -12.68 -9.74 -7.32
N GLY A 39 -11.92 -9.45 -6.26
CA GLY A 39 -10.62 -10.06 -6.01
C GLY A 39 -9.53 -9.45 -6.89
N GLY A 40 -8.29 -9.81 -6.60
CA GLY A 40 -7.11 -9.22 -7.25
C GLY A 40 -6.24 -8.46 -6.26
N ARG A 41 -4.97 -8.25 -6.61
CA ARG A 41 -3.98 -7.60 -5.76
C ARG A 41 -4.34 -6.14 -5.55
N ILE A 42 -4.18 -5.65 -4.33
CA ILE A 42 -4.35 -4.23 -3.97
C ILE A 42 -2.96 -3.66 -3.73
N PHE A 43 -2.70 -2.44 -4.20
CA PHE A 43 -1.46 -1.76 -3.89
C PHE A 43 -1.68 -0.29 -3.52
N SER A 44 -0.80 0.28 -2.71
CA SER A 44 -0.82 1.69 -2.34
C SER A 44 0.58 2.25 -2.35
N VAL A 45 0.69 3.55 -2.57
CA VAL A 45 1.97 4.25 -2.63
C VAL A 45 1.97 5.36 -1.59
N TYR A 46 2.95 5.35 -0.69
CA TYR A 46 3.13 6.41 0.30
C TYR A 46 4.52 7.00 0.19
N ILE A 47 4.63 8.29 0.47
CA ILE A 47 5.90 9.00 0.54
C ILE A 47 6.07 9.42 2.00
N GLU A 48 7.05 8.83 2.66
CA GLU A 48 7.34 9.05 4.08
C GLU A 48 8.85 9.26 4.21
N LEU A 49 9.28 10.30 4.94
CA LEU A 49 10.69 10.66 5.07
C LEU A 49 11.40 10.77 3.70
N ASP A 50 10.76 11.46 2.75
CA ASP A 50 11.23 11.63 1.36
C ASP A 50 11.50 10.31 0.61
N THR A 51 10.97 9.20 1.10
CA THR A 51 11.14 7.87 0.53
C THR A 51 9.79 7.31 0.08
N LYS A 52 9.73 6.81 -1.16
CA LYS A 52 8.55 6.11 -1.67
C LYS A 52 8.48 4.71 -1.06
N PHE A 53 7.29 4.25 -0.68
CA PHE A 53 7.00 2.91 -0.21
C PHE A 53 5.77 2.35 -0.93
N TYR A 54 5.81 1.06 -1.23
CA TYR A 54 4.69 0.30 -1.77
C TYR A 54 4.08 -0.56 -0.67
N VAL A 55 2.78 -0.48 -0.48
CA VAL A 55 2.04 -1.40 0.40
C VAL A 55 1.18 -2.28 -0.47
N ILE A 56 1.41 -3.59 -0.44
CA ILE A 56 0.80 -4.55 -1.35
C ILE A 56 0.08 -5.61 -0.55
N THR A 57 -1.19 -5.85 -0.87
CA THR A 57 -1.95 -6.98 -0.35
C THR A 57 -2.27 -7.93 -1.50
N GLU A 58 -1.87 -9.19 -1.33
CA GLU A 58 -2.06 -10.24 -2.35
C GLU A 58 -3.54 -10.48 -2.69
N ALA A 59 -3.79 -11.03 -3.87
CA ALA A 59 -5.14 -11.19 -4.42
C ALA A 59 -6.07 -12.03 -3.54
N ASP A 60 -5.52 -13.02 -2.85
CA ASP A 60 -6.19 -13.89 -1.88
C ASP A 60 -6.20 -13.33 -0.45
N ARG A 61 -5.64 -12.12 -0.25
CA ARG A 61 -5.48 -11.45 1.05
C ARG A 61 -4.65 -12.26 2.05
N SER A 62 -3.82 -13.19 1.58
CA SER A 62 -2.98 -14.04 2.45
C SER A 62 -1.84 -13.29 3.12
N SER A 63 -1.39 -12.19 2.53
CA SER A 63 -0.30 -11.38 3.06
C SER A 63 -0.41 -9.92 2.63
N THR A 64 0.17 -9.05 3.46
CA THR A 64 0.41 -7.64 3.17
C THR A 64 1.87 -7.32 3.45
N CYS A 65 2.56 -6.75 2.47
CA CYS A 65 3.97 -6.39 2.56
C CYS A 65 4.19 -4.90 2.27
N ILE A 66 5.25 -4.35 2.86
CA ILE A 66 5.72 -2.99 2.59
C ILE A 66 7.09 -3.10 1.92
N LEU A 67 7.27 -2.48 0.75
CA LEU A 67 8.47 -2.59 -0.07
C LEU A 67 9.02 -1.21 -0.42
N LEU A 68 10.35 -1.09 -0.49
CA LEU A 68 11.03 0.02 -1.13
C LEU A 68 10.97 -0.12 -2.66
N PRO A 69 11.19 0.96 -3.43
CA PRO A 69 11.27 0.90 -4.89
C PRO A 69 12.39 0.01 -5.43
N SER A 70 13.42 -0.24 -4.63
CA SER A 70 14.49 -1.19 -4.96
C SER A 70 14.12 -2.66 -4.70
N GLU A 71 13.03 -2.90 -3.98
CA GLU A 71 12.55 -4.24 -3.59
C GLU A 71 11.30 -4.67 -4.38
N TYR A 72 10.77 -3.77 -5.21
CA TYR A 72 9.66 -4.01 -6.11
C TYR A 72 10.14 -4.42 -7.50
#